data_AF-A0A6I9YVX4-F1
#
_entry.id   AF-A0A6I9YVX4-F1
#
_cell.length_a   1.000
_cell.length_b   1.000
_cell.length_c   1.000
_cell.angle_alpha   90.00
_cell.angle_beta   90.00
_cell.angle_gamma   90.00
#
_symmetry.space_group_name_H-M   'P 1'
#
loop_
_entity.id
_entity.type
_entity.pdbx_description
1 polymer ?
#
loop_
_entity_poly.entity_id
_entity_poly.type
_entity_poly.pdbx_seq_one_letter_code
_entity_poly.pdbx_strand_id
1 'polypeptide(L)'
;METIGYAIYEVPPECKGQPSVHLKRDFFLSNSSRARSEQFINLREVSTRFRLPPGEYIVVPSTFEPNKEGDFVIRVFSENKAGTVEMDDQIQANLPDEKILSEREIDEGFKQLFKQLAGADMEISPRELQTILNRIIGKHKDLRTKGFSLESCRSMVNLMDKDGNGKLGLVEFNVLWSKIKEYLAVFRKFDLDKSGSMSSYEMRMALESTGFKLNKRLYELIITRYAEPDLALDFDNFVCCLVRLETMFRFFQALDTDKDGIVTFDLIKWIQLTMFA
;
A
#
# COMPACT_ATOMS: atom_id res chain seq x y z
N MET A 1 17.27 23.28 -9.06
CA MET A 1 16.04 23.38 -9.86
C MET A 1 16.07 22.21 -10.81
N GLU A 2 14.97 21.47 -10.89
CA GLU A 2 14.88 20.27 -11.71
C GLU A 2 14.43 20.60 -13.13
N THR A 3 14.78 19.75 -14.09
CA THR A 3 14.27 19.86 -15.46
C THR A 3 12.84 19.33 -15.48
N ILE A 4 11.87 20.20 -15.75
CA ILE A 4 10.43 19.90 -15.66
C ILE A 4 9.72 20.00 -17.00
N GLY A 5 8.60 19.30 -17.13
CA GLY A 5 7.73 19.32 -18.30
C GLY A 5 6.40 18.64 -18.01
N TYR A 6 5.56 18.56 -19.03
CA TYR A 6 4.27 17.86 -18.92
C TYR A 6 3.81 17.34 -20.28
N ALA A 7 2.96 16.31 -20.25
CA ALA A 7 2.31 15.75 -21.42
C ALA A 7 0.79 15.72 -21.23
N ILE A 8 0.05 15.89 -22.33
CA ILE A 8 -1.41 15.92 -22.38
C ILE A 8 -1.89 14.76 -23.23
N TYR A 9 -2.72 13.90 -22.65
CA TYR A 9 -3.33 12.75 -23.31
C TYR A 9 -4.85 12.92 -23.37
N GLU A 10 -5.48 12.34 -24.38
CA GLU A 10 -6.95 12.28 -24.45
C GLU A 10 -7.46 11.14 -23.58
N VAL A 11 -8.53 11.38 -22.82
CA VAL A 11 -9.13 10.35 -21.96
C VAL A 11 -9.78 9.28 -22.84
N PRO A 12 -9.49 7.98 -22.61
CA PRO A 12 -10.17 6.88 -23.28
C PRO A 12 -11.69 6.99 -23.14
N PRO A 13 -12.48 6.58 -24.14
CA PRO A 13 -13.94 6.56 -24.04
C PRO A 13 -14.46 5.83 -22.81
N GLU A 14 -13.75 4.80 -22.35
CA GLU A 14 -14.08 3.96 -21.19
C GLU A 14 -13.98 4.70 -19.85
N CYS A 15 -13.11 5.72 -19.77
CA CYS A 15 -12.84 6.48 -18.54
C CYS A 15 -13.51 7.87 -18.54
N LYS A 16 -14.28 8.21 -19.59
CA LYS A 16 -14.91 9.52 -19.68
C LYS A 16 -15.89 9.75 -18.53
N GLY A 17 -15.79 10.92 -17.90
CA GLY A 17 -16.60 11.30 -16.76
C GLY A 17 -16.26 10.58 -15.44
N GLN A 18 -15.18 9.80 -15.39
CA GLN A 18 -14.73 9.11 -14.19
C GLN A 18 -13.47 9.78 -13.61
N PRO A 19 -13.59 10.65 -12.59
CA PRO A 19 -12.44 11.32 -11.99
C PRO A 19 -11.56 10.38 -11.14
N SER A 20 -12.05 9.20 -10.80
CA SER A 20 -11.48 8.32 -9.76
C SER A 20 -10.57 7.19 -10.32
N VAL A 21 -9.94 7.39 -11.47
CA VAL A 21 -9.17 6.33 -12.16
C VAL A 21 -7.74 6.76 -12.38
N HIS A 22 -6.80 6.07 -11.74
CA HIS A 22 -5.39 6.17 -12.09
C HIS A 22 -5.06 5.35 -13.35
N LEU A 23 -4.54 6.00 -14.39
CA LEU A 23 -4.16 5.32 -15.62
C LEU A 23 -2.84 4.55 -15.48
N LYS A 24 -2.84 3.29 -15.91
CA LYS A 24 -1.69 2.38 -15.79
C LYS A 24 -0.70 2.54 -16.94
N ARG A 25 0.49 1.94 -16.80
CA ARG A 25 1.56 1.94 -17.80
C ARG A 25 1.08 1.59 -19.22
N ASP A 26 0.22 0.60 -19.35
CA ASP A 26 -0.24 0.10 -20.66
C ASP A 26 -1.03 1.15 -21.45
N PHE A 27 -1.72 2.07 -20.76
CA PHE A 27 -2.36 3.22 -21.42
C PHE A 27 -1.33 4.11 -22.11
N PHE A 28 -0.26 4.49 -21.40
CA PHE A 28 0.77 5.38 -21.93
C PHE A 28 1.65 4.72 -23.01
N LEU A 29 1.75 3.39 -23.01
CA LEU A 29 2.41 2.63 -24.08
C LEU A 29 1.57 2.55 -25.37
N SER A 30 0.25 2.58 -25.25
CA SER A 30 -0.68 2.43 -26.38
C SER A 30 -1.20 3.77 -26.93
N ASN A 31 -1.12 4.85 -26.15
CA ASN A 31 -1.67 6.16 -26.51
C ASN A 31 -0.56 7.21 -26.67
N SER A 32 -0.60 7.95 -27.76
CA SER A 32 0.29 9.09 -27.98
C SER A 32 -0.26 10.36 -27.32
N SER A 33 0.66 11.20 -26.82
CA SER A 33 0.29 12.51 -26.28
C SER A 33 -0.33 13.38 -27.38
N ARG A 34 -1.48 14.01 -27.12
CA ARG A 34 -2.11 14.99 -28.01
C ARG A 34 -1.38 16.32 -28.01
N ALA A 35 -0.81 16.69 -26.88
CA ALA A 35 0.02 17.89 -26.70
C ALA A 35 1.04 17.63 -25.59
N ARG A 36 2.10 18.42 -25.53
CA ARG A 36 3.14 18.35 -24.50
C ARG A 36 3.88 19.67 -24.42
N SER A 37 4.58 19.93 -23.32
CA SER A 37 5.57 21.00 -23.25
C SER A 37 6.61 20.82 -24.36
N GLU A 38 6.98 21.91 -25.03
CA GLU A 38 7.92 21.86 -26.17
C GLU A 38 9.26 21.23 -25.80
N GLN A 39 9.76 21.57 -24.61
CA GLN A 39 10.99 21.04 -24.04
C GLN A 39 10.81 20.79 -22.54
N PHE A 40 11.48 19.76 -22.05
CA PHE A 40 11.77 19.64 -20.63
C PHE A 40 12.92 20.61 -20.33
N ILE A 41 12.65 21.61 -19.49
CA ILE A 41 13.59 22.70 -19.25
C ILE A 41 13.71 22.96 -17.74
N ASN A 42 14.91 23.38 -17.33
CA ASN A 42 15.22 23.73 -15.96
C ASN A 42 14.79 25.17 -15.68
N LEU A 43 13.48 25.38 -15.58
CA LEU A 43 12.86 26.66 -15.20
C LEU A 43 11.88 26.45 -14.04
N ARG A 44 11.59 27.53 -13.31
CA ARG A 44 10.60 27.52 -12.24
C ARG A 44 9.18 27.23 -12.75
N GLU A 45 8.87 27.62 -13.97
CA GLU A 45 7.56 27.43 -14.60
C GLU A 45 7.77 27.08 -16.08
N VAL A 46 7.00 26.10 -16.56
CA VAL A 46 6.87 25.77 -17.98
C VAL A 46 5.40 25.92 -18.36
N SER A 47 5.10 26.85 -19.25
CA SER A 47 3.74 27.14 -19.70
C SER A 47 3.68 27.16 -21.23
N THR A 48 2.57 26.65 -21.78
CA THR A 48 2.36 26.59 -23.23
C THR A 48 0.88 26.77 -23.52
N ARG A 49 0.56 27.42 -24.64
CA ARG A 49 -0.82 27.63 -25.09
C ARG A 49 -1.18 26.56 -26.13
N PHE A 50 -2.28 25.86 -25.90
CA PHE A 50 -2.79 24.85 -26.83
C PHE A 50 -4.18 25.20 -27.35
N ARG A 51 -4.50 24.65 -28.53
CA ARG A 51 -5.87 24.58 -29.05
C ARG A 51 -6.18 23.11 -29.33
N LEU A 52 -7.01 22.51 -28.48
CA LEU A 52 -7.42 21.12 -28.58
C LEU A 52 -8.91 21.05 -28.98
N PRO A 53 -9.35 19.98 -29.66
CA PRO A 53 -10.77 19.71 -29.85
C PRO A 53 -11.53 19.65 -28.51
N PRO A 54 -12.86 19.84 -28.49
CA PRO A 54 -13.65 19.59 -27.29
C PRO A 54 -13.53 18.14 -26.83
N GLY A 55 -13.17 17.92 -25.58
CA GLY A 55 -12.96 16.59 -25.01
C GLY A 55 -12.41 16.63 -23.59
N GLU A 56 -12.19 15.44 -23.03
CA GLU A 56 -11.54 15.27 -21.73
C GLU A 56 -10.07 14.91 -21.93
N TYR A 57 -9.21 15.55 -21.16
CA TYR A 57 -7.76 15.43 -21.28
C TYR A 57 -7.11 15.20 -19.92
N ILE A 58 -6.03 14.44 -19.90
CA ILE A 58 -5.19 14.19 -18.73
C ILE A 58 -3.88 14.92 -18.91
N VAL A 59 -3.51 15.70 -17.90
CA VAL A 59 -2.22 16.38 -17.83
C VAL A 59 -1.33 15.59 -16.87
N VAL A 60 -0.20 15.09 -17.37
CA VAL A 60 0.81 14.38 -16.58
C VAL A 60 2.02 15.30 -16.41
N PRO A 61 2.17 15.99 -15.25
CA PRO A 61 3.38 16.72 -14.92
C PRO A 61 4.50 15.76 -14.50
N SER A 62 5.74 16.03 -14.89
CA SER A 62 6.89 15.27 -14.39
C SER A 62 8.19 16.06 -14.45
N THR A 63 9.19 15.58 -13.72
CA THR A 63 10.59 15.86 -14.03
C THR A 63 11.05 15.03 -15.22
N PHE A 64 12.18 15.40 -15.81
CA PHE A 64 12.77 14.66 -16.93
C PHE A 64 13.32 13.29 -16.46
N GLU A 65 14.09 13.30 -15.37
CA GLU A 65 14.58 12.10 -14.72
C GLU A 65 13.58 11.61 -13.66
N PRO A 66 13.43 10.29 -13.48
CA PRO A 66 12.63 9.75 -12.37
C PRO A 66 13.29 10.02 -11.02
N ASN A 67 12.55 9.78 -9.94
CA ASN A 67 13.03 9.87 -8.55
C ASN A 67 13.58 11.25 -8.14
N LYS A 68 13.05 12.32 -8.75
CA LYS A 68 13.31 13.69 -8.31
C LYS A 68 12.13 14.18 -7.49
N GLU A 69 12.40 14.54 -6.25
CA GLU A 69 11.39 15.08 -5.34
C GLU A 69 11.22 16.59 -5.58
N GLY A 70 9.97 17.05 -5.54
CA GLY A 70 9.66 18.46 -5.66
C GLY A 70 8.16 18.75 -5.61
N ASP A 71 7.81 19.84 -4.93
CA ASP A 71 6.46 20.37 -4.93
C ASP A 71 6.20 21.15 -6.23
N PHE A 72 4.97 21.04 -6.75
CA PHE A 72 4.57 21.74 -7.96
C PHE A 72 3.13 22.25 -7.87
N VAL A 73 2.79 23.16 -8.78
CA VAL A 73 1.41 23.65 -8.96
C VAL A 73 1.07 23.67 -10.44
N ILE A 74 -0.10 23.16 -10.79
CA ILE A 74 -0.66 23.27 -12.14
C ILE A 74 -1.73 24.36 -12.14
N ARG A 75 -1.68 25.24 -13.13
CA ARG A 75 -2.73 26.23 -13.39
C ARG A 75 -3.22 26.07 -14.82
N VAL A 76 -4.54 25.92 -14.99
CA VAL A 76 -5.19 25.78 -16.29
C VAL A 76 -5.99 27.03 -16.57
N PHE A 77 -5.67 27.71 -17.67
CA PHE A 77 -6.40 28.88 -18.15
C PHE A 77 -7.13 28.49 -19.43
N SER A 78 -8.45 28.69 -19.45
CA SER A 78 -9.31 28.35 -20.58
C SER A 78 -10.13 29.56 -21.01
N GLU A 79 -10.32 29.72 -22.31
CA GLU A 79 -11.14 30.81 -22.88
C GLU A 79 -12.62 30.59 -22.57
N ASN A 80 -13.07 29.33 -22.61
CA ASN A 80 -14.40 28.90 -22.25
C ASN A 80 -14.35 28.06 -20.96
N LYS A 81 -15.46 27.98 -20.23
CA LYS A 81 -15.55 27.20 -18.98
C LYS A 81 -15.03 25.77 -19.18
N ALA A 82 -13.95 25.43 -18.50
CA ALA A 82 -13.40 24.08 -18.42
C ALA A 82 -13.39 23.60 -16.97
N GLY A 83 -13.84 22.37 -16.73
CA GLY A 83 -13.71 21.71 -15.43
C GLY A 83 -12.29 21.16 -15.27
N THR A 84 -11.77 21.20 -14.05
CA THR A 84 -10.48 20.58 -13.69
C THR A 84 -10.68 19.74 -12.44
N VAL A 85 -10.23 18.49 -12.48
CA VAL A 85 -10.30 17.54 -11.36
C VAL A 85 -8.97 16.80 -11.26
N GLU A 86 -8.53 16.51 -10.05
CA GLU A 86 -7.38 15.64 -9.81
C GLU A 86 -7.78 14.18 -10.11
N MET A 87 -7.02 13.51 -10.98
CA MET A 87 -7.26 12.12 -11.35
C MET A 87 -6.45 11.21 -10.44
N ASP A 88 -7.11 10.61 -9.45
CA ASP A 88 -6.49 9.66 -8.52
C ASP A 88 -7.50 8.64 -8.00
N ASP A 89 -7.00 7.55 -7.44
CA ASP A 89 -7.85 6.49 -6.93
C ASP A 89 -8.56 6.93 -5.63
N GLN A 90 -9.84 6.58 -5.50
CA GLN A 90 -10.54 6.71 -4.22
C GLN A 90 -10.05 5.66 -3.23
N ILE A 91 -9.95 6.07 -1.97
CA ILE A 91 -9.53 5.18 -0.89
C ILE A 91 -10.61 4.13 -0.66
N GLN A 92 -10.27 2.87 -0.91
CA GLN A 92 -11.17 1.74 -0.74
C GLN A 92 -10.37 0.49 -0.36
N ALA A 93 -10.92 -0.35 0.52
CA ALA A 93 -10.36 -1.65 0.84
C ALA A 93 -11.44 -2.73 0.72
N ASN A 94 -11.31 -3.58 -0.29
CA ASN A 94 -12.16 -4.74 -0.51
C ASN A 94 -11.44 -5.97 0.02
N LEU A 95 -11.46 -6.12 1.34
CA LEU A 95 -10.78 -7.20 2.04
C LEU A 95 -11.68 -8.43 2.11
N PRO A 96 -11.15 -9.63 1.85
CA PRO A 96 -11.91 -10.85 2.11
C PRO A 96 -12.21 -10.98 3.60
N ASP A 97 -13.31 -11.65 3.92
CA ASP A 97 -13.62 -12.00 5.30
C ASP A 97 -12.53 -12.90 5.88
N GLU A 98 -12.11 -12.61 7.11
CA GLU A 98 -11.14 -13.45 7.81
C GLU A 98 -11.75 -14.84 8.06
N LYS A 99 -11.16 -15.87 7.45
CA LYS A 99 -11.48 -17.25 7.80
C LYS A 99 -10.88 -17.58 9.16
N ILE A 100 -11.65 -17.33 10.21
CA ILE A 100 -11.30 -17.72 11.57
C ILE A 100 -11.66 -19.19 11.72
N LEU A 101 -10.64 -20.04 11.64
CA LEU A 101 -10.78 -21.46 11.90
C LEU A 101 -10.89 -21.70 13.42
N SER A 102 -11.82 -22.55 13.82
CA SER A 102 -11.82 -23.09 15.17
C SER A 102 -10.59 -23.98 15.37
N GLU A 103 -10.17 -24.17 16.62
CA GLU A 103 -9.01 -25.02 16.91
C GLU A 103 -9.12 -26.43 16.31
N ARG A 104 -10.33 -26.96 16.16
CA ARG A 104 -10.56 -28.31 15.60
C ARG A 104 -10.28 -28.38 14.11
N GLU A 105 -10.44 -27.28 13.39
CA GLU A 105 -10.24 -27.18 11.95
C GLU A 105 -8.78 -26.87 11.57
N ILE A 106 -7.98 -26.42 12.55
CA ILE A 106 -6.56 -26.19 12.37
C ILE A 106 -5.84 -27.53 12.23
N ASP A 107 -5.00 -27.63 11.21
CA ASP A 107 -4.19 -28.81 10.92
C ASP A 107 -3.33 -29.24 12.11
N GLU A 108 -3.27 -30.55 12.39
CA GLU A 108 -2.50 -31.10 13.50
C GLU A 108 -0.99 -30.83 13.38
N GLY A 109 -0.47 -30.77 12.15
CA GLY A 109 0.92 -30.37 11.90
C GLY A 109 1.18 -28.92 12.30
N PHE A 110 0.23 -28.02 12.03
CA PHE A 110 0.31 -26.62 12.49
C PHE A 110 0.20 -26.51 14.01
N LYS A 111 -0.66 -27.30 14.66
CA LYS A 111 -0.73 -27.35 16.14
C LYS A 111 0.55 -27.85 16.77
N GLN A 112 1.19 -28.85 16.17
CA GLN A 112 2.50 -29.33 16.65
C GLN A 112 3.57 -28.27 16.48
N LEU A 113 3.58 -27.56 15.34
CA LEU A 113 4.47 -26.43 15.13
C LEU A 113 4.22 -25.35 16.18
N PHE A 114 2.97 -24.96 16.42
CA PHE A 114 2.61 -24.00 17.46
C PHE A 114 3.09 -24.45 18.84
N LYS A 115 2.81 -25.69 19.26
CA LYS A 115 3.25 -26.24 20.56
C LYS A 115 4.76 -26.25 20.73
N GLN A 116 5.52 -26.52 19.67
CA GLN A 116 6.98 -26.45 19.73
C GLN A 116 7.51 -25.02 19.91
N LEU A 117 6.68 -24.02 19.59
CA LEU A 117 7.08 -22.62 19.53
C LEU A 117 6.53 -21.80 20.70
N ALA A 118 5.32 -22.08 21.16
CA ALA A 118 4.56 -21.35 22.17
C ALA A 118 4.89 -21.74 23.62
N GLY A 119 6.00 -22.45 23.83
CA GLY A 119 6.51 -22.78 25.16
C GLY A 119 5.52 -23.52 26.06
N ALA A 120 5.59 -23.24 27.37
CA ALA A 120 4.77 -23.86 28.40
C ALA A 120 3.44 -23.12 28.64
N ASP A 121 3.37 -21.85 28.26
CA ASP A 121 2.22 -20.97 28.37
C ASP A 121 1.24 -21.11 27.20
N MET A 122 1.62 -21.83 26.14
CA MET A 122 0.78 -22.08 24.96
C MET A 122 0.33 -20.80 24.25
N GLU A 123 1.17 -19.75 24.34
CA GLU A 123 0.97 -18.45 23.71
C GLU A 123 2.29 -18.04 23.02
N ILE A 124 2.20 -17.26 21.93
CA ILE A 124 3.38 -16.76 21.23
C ILE A 124 3.61 -15.30 21.58
N SER A 125 4.72 -15.01 22.24
CA SER A 125 5.18 -13.65 22.50
C SER A 125 5.80 -13.00 21.25
N PRO A 126 5.93 -11.66 21.22
CA PRO A 126 6.60 -10.97 20.11
C PRO A 126 8.04 -11.45 19.82
N ARG A 127 8.77 -11.90 20.84
CA ARG A 127 10.14 -12.42 20.69
C ARG A 127 10.17 -13.81 20.07
N GLU A 128 9.22 -14.66 20.45
CA GLU A 128 9.04 -15.97 19.82
C GLU A 128 8.61 -15.79 18.37
N LEU A 129 7.63 -14.92 18.10
CA LEU A 129 7.21 -14.57 16.75
C LEU A 129 8.40 -14.14 15.89
N GLN A 130 9.25 -13.24 16.40
CA GLN A 130 10.45 -12.80 15.69
C GLN A 130 11.38 -13.96 15.33
N THR A 131 11.63 -14.85 16.30
CA THR A 131 12.52 -15.99 16.11
C THR A 131 11.97 -16.95 15.05
N ILE A 132 10.65 -17.17 15.07
CA ILE A 132 9.94 -18.03 14.13
C ILE A 132 10.02 -17.47 12.71
N LEU A 133 9.59 -16.21 12.54
CA LEU A 133 9.52 -15.57 11.24
C LEU A 133 10.91 -15.47 10.61
N ASN A 134 11.93 -15.09 11.38
CA ASN A 134 13.31 -14.97 10.88
C ASN A 134 13.93 -16.32 10.54
N ARG A 135 13.62 -17.39 11.30
CA ARG A 135 14.07 -18.75 10.95
C ARG A 135 13.45 -19.22 9.64
N ILE A 136 12.21 -18.84 9.34
CA ILE A 136 11.51 -19.27 8.13
C ILE A 136 11.96 -18.44 6.93
N ILE A 137 12.03 -17.13 7.07
CA ILE A 137 12.57 -16.24 6.04
C ILE A 137 14.01 -16.58 5.69
N GLY A 138 14.84 -16.96 6.67
CA GLY A 138 16.22 -17.37 6.40
C GLY A 138 16.35 -18.59 5.47
N LYS A 139 15.27 -19.37 5.26
CA LYS A 139 15.23 -20.44 4.26
C LYS A 139 14.96 -19.93 2.84
N HIS A 140 14.40 -18.73 2.71
CA HIS A 140 14.03 -18.08 1.45
C HIS A 140 15.12 -17.10 1.02
N LYS A 141 16.19 -17.63 0.42
CA LYS A 141 17.34 -16.84 -0.07
C LYS A 141 17.01 -15.91 -1.25
N ASP A 142 15.82 -16.06 -1.82
CA ASP A 142 15.26 -15.21 -2.86
C ASP A 142 14.81 -13.84 -2.35
N LEU A 143 14.67 -13.65 -1.03
CA LEU A 143 14.18 -12.40 -0.44
C LEU A 143 15.34 -11.52 0.04
N ARG A 144 15.26 -10.22 -0.28
CA ARG A 144 16.10 -9.19 0.31
C ARG A 144 15.44 -8.74 1.61
N THR A 145 16.06 -9.07 2.73
CA THR A 145 15.51 -8.77 4.06
C THR A 145 16.58 -8.88 5.13
N LYS A 146 16.49 -8.01 6.14
CA LYS A 146 17.30 -8.06 7.37
C LYS A 146 16.67 -8.98 8.43
N GLY A 147 15.49 -9.55 8.12
CA GLY A 147 14.61 -10.23 9.06
C GLY A 147 13.70 -9.23 9.77
N PHE A 148 12.58 -9.72 10.30
CA PHE A 148 11.66 -8.94 11.10
C PHE A 148 12.33 -8.40 12.36
N SER A 149 12.14 -7.10 12.58
CA SER A 149 12.52 -6.44 13.82
C SER A 149 11.60 -6.86 14.98
N LEU A 150 12.03 -6.61 16.21
CA LEU A 150 11.19 -6.87 17.39
C LEU A 150 9.98 -5.94 17.42
N GLU A 151 10.13 -4.71 16.92
CA GLU A 151 9.05 -3.72 16.84
C GLU A 151 7.99 -4.13 15.80
N SER A 152 8.43 -4.61 14.64
CA SER A 152 7.58 -5.24 13.63
C SER A 152 6.75 -6.37 14.23
N CYS A 153 7.39 -7.27 14.99
CA CYS A 153 6.70 -8.38 15.62
C CYS A 153 5.74 -7.92 16.74
N ARG A 154 6.12 -6.93 17.54
CA ARG A 154 5.23 -6.32 18.55
C ARG A 154 3.99 -5.71 17.91
N SER A 155 4.16 -4.94 16.83
CA SER A 155 3.04 -4.35 16.09
C SER A 155 2.14 -5.45 15.51
N MET A 156 2.70 -6.49 14.88
CA MET A 156 1.90 -7.61 14.37
C MET A 156 1.15 -8.36 15.47
N VAL A 157 1.75 -8.58 16.64
CA VAL A 157 1.06 -9.20 17.78
C VAL A 157 -0.09 -8.31 18.24
N ASN A 158 0.17 -7.03 18.54
CA ASN A 158 -0.87 -6.11 19.01
C ASN A 158 -2.05 -5.95 18.04
N LEU A 159 -1.79 -6.03 16.73
CA LEU A 159 -2.83 -5.91 15.71
C LEU A 159 -3.70 -7.18 15.61
N MET A 160 -3.15 -8.34 15.97
CA MET A 160 -3.83 -9.65 15.87
C MET A 160 -4.42 -10.13 17.21
N ASP A 161 -3.93 -9.58 18.32
CA ASP A 161 -4.34 -9.85 19.70
C ASP A 161 -5.77 -9.33 19.95
N LYS A 162 -6.75 -10.24 19.87
CA LYS A 162 -8.17 -9.90 20.05
C LYS A 162 -8.59 -9.99 21.52
N ASP A 163 -7.87 -10.72 22.35
CA ASP A 163 -8.18 -10.92 23.76
C ASP A 163 -7.44 -9.94 24.70
N GLY A 164 -6.44 -9.22 24.18
CA GLY A 164 -5.69 -8.16 24.86
C GLY A 164 -4.63 -8.68 25.82
N ASN A 165 -4.19 -9.94 25.71
CA ASN A 165 -3.17 -10.53 26.58
C ASN A 165 -1.72 -10.15 26.21
N GLY A 166 -1.52 -9.47 25.07
CA GLY A 166 -0.21 -9.05 24.56
C GLY A 166 0.60 -10.17 23.89
N LYS A 167 -0.03 -11.30 23.57
CA LYS A 167 0.56 -12.48 22.94
C LYS A 167 -0.44 -13.05 21.93
N LEU A 168 -0.08 -14.14 21.25
CA LEU A 168 -0.95 -14.79 20.26
C LEU A 168 -1.30 -16.22 20.69
N GLY A 169 -2.59 -16.48 20.82
CA GLY A 169 -3.11 -17.83 20.91
C GLY A 169 -3.00 -18.60 19.59
N LEU A 170 -3.35 -19.89 19.60
CA LEU A 170 -3.28 -20.77 18.42
C LEU A 170 -4.09 -20.23 17.23
N VAL A 171 -5.31 -19.77 17.49
CA VAL A 171 -6.23 -19.28 16.46
C VAL A 171 -5.71 -17.98 15.85
N GLU A 172 -5.27 -17.03 16.68
CA GLU A 172 -4.75 -15.73 16.24
C GLU A 172 -3.45 -15.91 15.45
N PHE A 173 -2.54 -16.77 15.93
CA PHE A 173 -1.33 -17.10 15.21
C PHE A 173 -1.63 -17.78 13.87
N ASN A 174 -2.64 -18.66 13.80
CA ASN A 174 -3.04 -19.28 12.53
C ASN A 174 -3.56 -18.26 11.51
N VAL A 175 -4.32 -17.26 11.96
CA VAL A 175 -4.80 -16.17 11.10
C VAL A 175 -3.61 -15.35 10.60
N LEU A 176 -2.73 -14.88 11.49
CA LEU A 176 -1.53 -14.14 11.12
C LEU A 176 -0.66 -14.93 10.15
N TRP A 177 -0.44 -16.22 10.43
CA TRP A 177 0.37 -17.09 9.59
C TRP A 177 -0.21 -17.26 8.19
N SER A 178 -1.53 -17.37 8.08
CA SER A 178 -2.21 -17.47 6.79
C SER A 178 -2.05 -16.18 5.98
N LYS A 179 -2.19 -15.01 6.62
CA LYS A 179 -1.93 -13.71 5.99
C LYS A 179 -0.49 -13.57 5.50
N ILE A 180 0.50 -13.93 6.33
CA ILE A 180 1.92 -13.86 5.94
C ILE A 180 2.21 -14.74 4.72
N LYS A 181 1.62 -15.94 4.64
CA LYS A 181 1.76 -16.81 3.45
C LYS A 181 1.15 -16.19 2.20
N GLU A 182 -0.03 -15.59 2.31
CA GLU A 182 -0.70 -14.90 1.20
C GLU A 182 0.13 -13.70 0.74
N TYR A 183 0.62 -12.88 1.67
CA TYR A 183 1.48 -11.73 1.35
C TYR A 183 2.81 -12.16 0.75
N LEU A 184 3.40 -13.29 1.17
CA LEU A 184 4.59 -13.86 0.52
C LEU A 184 4.31 -14.26 -0.93
N ALA A 185 3.15 -14.83 -1.21
CA ALA A 185 2.75 -15.18 -2.58
C ALA A 185 2.56 -13.93 -3.44
N VAL A 186 1.94 -12.88 -2.89
CA VAL A 186 1.79 -11.58 -3.55
C VAL A 186 3.15 -10.94 -3.80
N PHE A 187 4.02 -10.89 -2.80
CA PHE A 187 5.35 -10.31 -2.91
C PHE A 187 6.13 -10.95 -4.06
N ARG A 188 6.21 -12.29 -4.10
CA ARG A 188 6.88 -13.03 -5.18
C ARG A 188 6.25 -12.85 -6.56
N LYS A 189 4.93 -12.63 -6.61
CA LYS A 189 4.22 -12.42 -7.87
C LYS A 189 4.55 -11.06 -8.48
N PHE A 190 4.79 -10.05 -7.65
CA PHE A 190 4.98 -8.66 -8.07
C PHE A 190 6.42 -8.15 -7.95
N ASP A 191 7.34 -8.94 -7.37
CA ASP A 191 8.80 -8.78 -7.54
C ASP A 191 9.19 -9.19 -8.98
N LEU A 192 8.89 -8.30 -9.94
CA LEU A 192 8.97 -8.59 -11.38
C LEU A 192 10.42 -8.65 -11.85
N ASP A 193 11.28 -7.84 -11.23
CA ASP A 193 12.71 -7.81 -11.51
C ASP A 193 13.50 -8.86 -10.72
N LYS A 194 12.84 -9.59 -9.81
CA LYS A 194 13.45 -10.59 -8.92
C LYS A 194 14.60 -10.02 -8.11
N SER A 195 14.49 -8.75 -7.73
CA SER A 195 15.45 -8.08 -6.87
C SER A 195 15.38 -8.60 -5.43
N GLY A 196 14.31 -9.30 -5.07
CA GLY A 196 14.01 -9.71 -3.70
C GLY A 196 13.45 -8.57 -2.85
N SER A 197 13.17 -7.41 -3.48
CA SER A 197 12.61 -6.20 -2.88
C SER A 197 11.50 -5.66 -3.77
N MET A 198 10.65 -4.78 -3.25
CA MET A 198 9.60 -4.13 -4.05
C MET A 198 9.90 -2.66 -4.29
N SER A 199 9.91 -2.25 -5.54
CA SER A 199 9.87 -0.83 -5.91
C SER A 199 8.52 -0.19 -5.56
N SER A 200 8.48 1.14 -5.55
CA SER A 200 7.22 1.90 -5.36
C SER A 200 6.14 1.53 -6.39
N TYR A 201 6.53 1.24 -7.63
CA TYR A 201 5.63 0.81 -8.69
C TYR A 201 5.04 -0.59 -8.41
N GLU A 202 5.89 -1.54 -8.01
CA GLU A 202 5.46 -2.91 -7.67
C GLU A 202 4.57 -2.92 -6.43
N MET A 203 4.89 -2.10 -5.44
CA MET A 203 4.07 -1.92 -4.23
C MET A 203 2.65 -1.45 -4.56
N ARG A 204 2.49 -0.49 -5.49
CA ARG A 204 1.16 -0.03 -5.94
C ARG A 204 0.35 -1.18 -6.53
N MET A 205 0.94 -1.95 -7.44
CA MET A 205 0.26 -3.10 -8.04
C MET A 205 -0.04 -4.21 -7.03
N ALA A 206 0.87 -4.45 -6.09
CA ALA A 206 0.70 -5.45 -5.03
C ALA A 206 -0.47 -5.10 -4.11
N LEU A 207 -0.56 -3.84 -3.66
CA LEU A 207 -1.67 -3.34 -2.84
C LEU A 207 -3.01 -3.41 -3.57
N GLU A 208 -3.06 -3.07 -4.86
CA GLU A 208 -4.27 -3.24 -5.66
C GLU A 208 -4.70 -4.71 -5.74
N SER A 209 -3.75 -5.63 -5.85
CA SER A 209 -4.03 -7.07 -5.95
C SER A 209 -4.54 -7.68 -4.64
N THR A 210 -4.18 -7.10 -3.49
CA THR A 210 -4.67 -7.50 -2.17
C THR A 210 -5.99 -6.82 -1.81
N GLY A 211 -6.53 -5.98 -2.69
CA GLY A 211 -7.84 -5.36 -2.54
C GLY A 211 -7.81 -3.93 -2.01
N PHE A 212 -6.64 -3.31 -1.85
CA PHE A 212 -6.50 -1.91 -1.46
C PHE A 212 -6.39 -1.00 -2.69
N LYS A 213 -7.25 0.01 -2.75
CA LYS A 213 -7.08 1.17 -3.61
C LYS A 213 -6.79 2.37 -2.72
N LEU A 214 -5.63 2.98 -2.89
CA LEU A 214 -5.20 4.13 -2.10
C LEU A 214 -4.95 5.30 -3.04
N ASN A 215 -5.08 6.52 -2.54
CA ASN A 215 -4.66 7.70 -3.28
C ASN A 215 -3.13 7.88 -3.20
N LYS A 216 -2.58 8.74 -4.06
CA LYS A 216 -1.17 9.10 -4.14
C LYS A 216 -0.59 9.49 -2.78
N ARG A 217 -1.32 10.31 -2.01
CA ARG A 217 -0.87 10.80 -0.70
C ARG A 217 -0.63 9.65 0.29
N LEU A 218 -1.51 8.64 0.31
CA LEU A 218 -1.31 7.47 1.16
C LEU A 218 -0.17 6.59 0.67
N TYR A 219 0.00 6.41 -0.65
CA TYR A 219 1.16 5.71 -1.20
C TYR A 219 2.48 6.40 -0.82
N GLU A 220 2.56 7.72 -0.92
CA GLU A 220 3.72 8.50 -0.49
C GLU A 220 4.02 8.27 1.00
N LEU A 221 3.01 8.33 1.88
CA LEU A 221 3.19 8.06 3.30
C LEU A 221 3.68 6.63 3.58
N ILE A 222 3.17 5.64 2.85
CA ILE A 222 3.63 4.25 2.98
C ILE A 222 5.09 4.14 2.57
N ILE A 223 5.47 4.73 1.43
CA ILE A 223 6.86 4.73 0.95
C ILE A 223 7.77 5.43 1.95
N THR A 224 7.42 6.64 2.41
CA THR A 224 8.23 7.39 3.39
C THR A 224 8.41 6.64 4.71
N ARG A 225 7.43 5.84 5.13
CA ARG A 225 7.48 5.12 6.42
C ARG A 225 8.19 3.77 6.32
N TYR A 226 8.02 3.04 5.23
CA TYR A 226 8.40 1.62 5.15
C TYR A 226 9.49 1.33 4.12
N ALA A 227 9.73 2.21 3.14
CA ALA A 227 10.79 2.01 2.17
C ALA A 227 12.17 2.33 2.77
N GLU A 228 13.18 1.62 2.30
CA GLU A 228 14.59 1.88 2.60
C GLU A 228 15.08 3.11 1.80
N PRO A 229 16.28 3.65 2.08
CA PRO A 229 16.80 4.83 1.40
C PRO A 229 16.93 4.72 -0.13
N ASP A 230 16.92 3.51 -0.67
CA ASP A 230 16.91 3.21 -2.11
C ASP A 230 15.49 3.19 -2.72
N LEU A 231 14.47 3.59 -1.95
CA LEU A 231 13.04 3.53 -2.30
C LEU A 231 12.51 2.12 -2.55
N ALA A 232 13.26 1.10 -2.15
CA ALA A 232 12.84 -0.29 -2.21
C ALA A 232 12.32 -0.76 -0.85
N LEU A 233 11.34 -1.64 -0.91
CA LEU A 233 10.59 -2.14 0.22
C LEU A 233 10.95 -3.61 0.42
N ASP A 234 11.67 -3.91 1.48
CA ASP A 234 12.02 -5.28 1.84
C ASP A 234 10.78 -6.06 2.33
N PHE A 235 10.86 -7.40 2.32
CA PHE A 235 9.71 -8.26 2.63
C PHE A 235 9.12 -8.03 4.03
N ASP A 236 9.96 -7.82 5.04
CA ASP A 236 9.52 -7.60 6.41
C ASP A 236 8.76 -6.26 6.55
N ASN A 237 9.22 -5.20 5.89
CA ASN A 237 8.53 -3.92 5.84
C ASN A 237 7.21 -4.01 5.07
N PHE A 238 7.17 -4.77 3.97
CA PHE A 238 5.94 -5.06 3.22
C PHE A 238 4.86 -5.72 4.08
N VAL A 239 5.22 -6.79 4.78
CA VAL A 239 4.28 -7.50 5.66
C VAL A 239 3.80 -6.59 6.78
N CYS A 240 4.70 -5.84 7.43
CA CYS A 240 4.32 -4.92 8.49
C CYS A 240 3.35 -3.83 8.00
N CYS A 241 3.61 -3.27 6.81
CA CYS A 241 2.74 -2.29 6.19
C CYS A 241 1.35 -2.88 5.93
N LEU A 242 1.29 -4.07 5.31
CA LEU A 242 0.02 -4.71 4.96
C LEU A 242 -0.81 -5.11 6.18
N VAL A 243 -0.19 -5.74 7.19
CA VAL A 243 -0.89 -6.11 8.43
C VAL A 243 -1.47 -4.86 9.11
N ARG A 244 -0.68 -3.78 9.21
CA ARG A 244 -1.14 -2.51 9.79
C ARG A 244 -2.25 -1.88 8.96
N LEU A 245 -2.07 -1.78 7.65
CA LEU A 245 -3.05 -1.17 6.75
C LEU A 245 -4.38 -1.93 6.80
N GLU A 246 -4.34 -3.26 6.69
CA GLU A 246 -5.53 -4.11 6.76
C GLU A 246 -6.28 -3.91 8.07
N THR A 247 -5.55 -3.93 9.18
CA THR A 247 -6.13 -3.79 10.52
C THR A 247 -6.78 -2.42 10.71
N MET A 248 -6.15 -1.35 10.23
CA MET A 248 -6.72 0.00 10.28
C MET A 248 -8.01 0.11 9.46
N PHE A 249 -8.05 -0.48 8.26
CA PHE A 249 -9.26 -0.51 7.45
C PHE A 249 -10.38 -1.31 8.13
N ARG A 250 -10.08 -2.47 8.71
CA ARG A 250 -11.07 -3.28 9.43
C ARG A 250 -11.60 -2.56 10.65
N PHE A 251 -10.74 -1.90 11.43
CA PHE A 251 -11.18 -1.09 12.58
C PHE A 251 -12.08 0.07 12.15
N PHE A 252 -11.70 0.79 11.09
CA PHE A 252 -12.52 1.87 10.55
C PHE A 252 -13.89 1.36 10.10
N GLN A 253 -13.93 0.29 9.30
CA GLN A 253 -15.16 -0.34 8.81
C GLN A 253 -16.05 -0.89 9.93
N ALA A 254 -15.47 -1.35 11.04
CA ALA A 254 -16.23 -1.81 12.20
C ALA A 254 -16.87 -0.66 12.99
N LEU A 255 -16.28 0.53 12.94
CA LEU A 255 -16.77 1.72 13.64
C LEU A 255 -17.73 2.56 12.78
N ASP A 256 -17.51 2.59 11.46
CA ASP A 256 -18.35 3.27 10.46
C ASP A 256 -19.60 2.45 10.14
N THR A 257 -20.53 2.39 11.11
CA THR A 257 -21.75 1.56 10.99
C THR A 257 -22.74 2.08 9.96
N ASP A 258 -22.75 3.38 9.68
CA ASP A 258 -23.61 4.07 8.73
C ASP A 258 -22.98 4.26 7.35
N LYS A 259 -21.69 3.93 7.19
CA LYS A 259 -20.94 3.95 5.92
C LYS A 259 -20.89 5.33 5.29
N ASP A 260 -20.86 6.37 6.12
CA ASP A 260 -20.74 7.75 5.66
C ASP A 260 -19.28 8.17 5.45
N GLY A 261 -18.33 7.31 5.85
CA GLY A 261 -16.89 7.54 5.74
C GLY A 261 -16.33 8.43 6.85
N ILE A 262 -17.07 8.62 7.96
CA ILE A 262 -16.68 9.48 9.08
C ILE A 262 -16.85 8.69 10.39
N VAL A 263 -15.75 8.56 11.16
CA VAL A 263 -15.80 7.98 12.50
C VAL A 263 -15.46 9.04 13.54
N THR A 264 -16.26 9.12 14.60
CA THR A 264 -16.07 10.09 15.69
C THR A 264 -15.44 9.43 16.92
N PHE A 265 -14.37 10.03 17.45
CA PHE A 265 -13.66 9.52 18.63
C PHE A 265 -13.63 10.56 19.75
N ASP A 266 -13.68 10.09 21.00
CA ASP A 266 -13.20 10.86 22.13
C ASP A 266 -11.68 10.72 22.26
N LEU A 267 -11.05 11.56 23.10
CA LEU A 267 -9.60 11.58 23.28
C LEU A 267 -9.05 10.23 23.75
N ILE A 268 -9.76 9.53 24.63
CA ILE A 268 -9.28 8.28 25.22
C ILE A 268 -9.27 7.18 24.15
N LYS A 269 -10.37 7.04 23.40
CA LYS A 269 -10.48 6.09 22.30
C LYS A 269 -9.45 6.37 21.20
N TRP A 270 -9.21 7.65 20.89
CA TRP A 270 -8.19 8.04 19.93
C TRP A 270 -6.78 7.65 20.39
N ILE A 271 -6.43 7.91 21.65
CA ILE A 271 -5.12 7.52 22.20
C ILE A 271 -4.98 5.99 22.25
N GLN A 272 -6.02 5.26 22.66
CA GLN A 272 -6.00 3.81 22.67
C GLN A 272 -5.79 3.25 21.26
N LEU A 273 -6.50 3.76 20.26
CA LEU A 273 -6.40 3.31 18.89
C LEU A 273 -5.02 3.62 18.29
N THR A 274 -4.46 4.80 18.55
CA THR A 274 -3.17 5.21 17.96
C THR A 274 -1.94 4.62 18.65
N MET A 275 -2.02 4.31 19.94
CA MET A 275 -0.90 3.77 20.71
C MET A 275 -0.80 2.24 20.65
N PHE A 276 -1.95 1.54 20.54
CA PHE A 276 -1.95 0.07 20.48
C PHE A 276 -1.78 -0.46 19.05
N ALA A 277 -2.03 0.35 18.01
CA ALA A 277 -1.98 -0.07 16.62
C ALA A 277 -0.68 0.24 15.86
#